data_AF-A0A2D9WHS0-F1
#
_entry.id   AF-A0A2D9WHS0-F1
#
_cell.length_a   1.000
_cell.length_b   1.000
_cell.length_c   1.000
_cell.angle_alpha   90.00
_cell.angle_beta   90.00
_cell.angle_gamma   90.00
#
_symmetry.space_group_name_H-M   'P 1'
#
loop_
_entity.id
_entity.type
_entity.pdbx_description
1 polymer ?
#
loop_
_entity_poly.entity_id
_entity_poly.type
_entity_poly.pdbx_seq_one_letter_code
_entity_poly.pdbx_strand_id
1 'polypeptide(L)'
;MPDNQEARDAVGDYKSGWNDSENSTIRFDFGLSEEVVREISKLKEEPDWMTEMRVKAYKHFIERPMPNWGNTSALSGIDFDAICYYLRSSEATENDWDDVPEEIRNTFDRLGIPEAEQKWLSGVTAQYESEAVYHSIREDLEEQGVIFLDMDSGLREYPELVKKWFCSVVPLTDNKFSALNTAVWSGGSFIYVPKGVHVEMPVQAYFRINAKNMGQFERTLIIADEGSSIHYVEGCTAPSYSTDSLHSAVVELIAMPGAHIRYSTVQNWSSNVYNLVTKRGIAHENAKIEWVDGNIGSKLTMKYPSVILKGEGSHAEVISVAYSGDGQHQDAGAKIHHLASNTTSKILSKSISKNGGRGTYRGLVTVSPKAENCKLNVVCDALILDEESRSDTYPTMEVANPTARCEHEASVSKVSDDQLFYLMSRGHSEMEALAMIVNGFFEPFTRELPMEYAVELNQLMALEMEGSIG
;
A
#
# COMPACT_ATOMS: atom_id res chain seq x y z
N MET A 1 13.12 -3.31 -29.97
CA MET A 1 13.20 -2.44 -28.79
C MET A 1 12.66 -1.09 -29.24
N PRO A 2 11.44 -0.70 -28.84
CA PRO A 2 10.98 0.67 -29.02
C PRO A 2 11.83 1.60 -28.14
N ASP A 3 12.03 2.83 -28.61
CA ASP A 3 12.95 3.82 -28.04
C ASP A 3 12.63 4.15 -26.58
N ASN A 4 13.57 3.83 -25.70
CA ASN A 4 13.56 4.15 -24.26
C ASN A 4 13.82 5.66 -23.97
N GLN A 5 13.76 6.48 -25.02
CA GLN A 5 14.05 7.92 -25.00
C GLN A 5 12.76 8.71 -24.73
N GLU A 6 11.63 8.35 -25.36
CA GLU A 6 10.34 9.01 -25.15
C GLU A 6 9.80 8.83 -23.72
N ALA A 7 10.07 7.69 -23.08
CA ALA A 7 9.71 7.45 -21.68
C ALA A 7 10.58 8.24 -20.68
N ARG A 8 11.83 8.58 -21.07
CA ARG A 8 12.74 9.41 -20.26
C ARG A 8 12.36 10.89 -20.34
N ASP A 9 11.88 11.34 -21.49
CA ASP A 9 11.50 12.74 -21.69
C ASP A 9 10.11 13.07 -21.12
N ALA A 10 9.24 12.05 -20.91
CA ALA A 10 7.91 12.20 -20.30
C ALA A 10 7.94 12.37 -18.77
N VAL A 11 9.00 11.88 -18.11
CA VAL A 11 9.17 12.00 -16.66
C VAL A 11 10.28 13.00 -16.40
N GLY A 12 9.92 14.28 -16.28
CA GLY A 12 10.87 15.37 -16.06
C GLY A 12 11.78 15.15 -14.85
N ASP A 13 12.93 15.85 -14.83
CA ASP A 13 13.93 15.78 -13.76
C ASP A 13 13.31 16.02 -12.36
N TYR A 14 12.99 14.93 -11.66
CA TYR A 14 12.33 14.93 -10.36
C TYR A 14 13.35 15.03 -9.21
N LYS A 15 13.08 15.90 -8.23
CA LYS A 15 13.87 16.10 -7.00
C LYS A 15 12.94 16.04 -5.78
N SER A 16 12.59 14.84 -5.30
CA SER A 16 11.71 14.65 -4.14
C SER A 16 12.09 15.53 -2.93
N GLY A 17 11.12 16.23 -2.31
CA GLY A 17 11.33 16.91 -1.00
C GLY A 17 10.82 18.35 -0.82
N TRP A 18 9.89 18.84 -1.64
CA TRP A 18 9.29 20.18 -1.52
C TRP A 18 8.00 20.18 -0.70
N ASN A 19 7.79 21.27 0.05
CA ASN A 19 6.61 21.52 0.87
C ASN A 19 5.77 22.65 0.25
N ASP A 20 4.47 22.44 0.11
CA ASP A 20 3.53 23.51 -0.31
C ASP A 20 3.12 24.38 0.90
N SER A 21 2.62 25.60 0.67
CA SER A 21 2.03 26.46 1.70
C SER A 21 0.85 25.73 2.38
N GLU A 22 0.78 25.75 3.72
CA GLU A 22 -0.32 25.10 4.46
C GLU A 22 -1.57 26.01 4.45
N ASN A 23 -2.46 25.83 3.46
CA ASN A 23 -3.76 26.47 3.36
C ASN A 23 -4.88 25.46 3.69
N SER A 24 -5.27 25.32 4.96
CA SER A 24 -6.35 24.40 5.37
C SER A 24 -7.67 25.15 5.59
N THR A 25 -8.76 24.65 5.02
CA THR A 25 -10.11 25.21 5.20
C THR A 25 -10.76 24.71 6.50
N ILE A 26 -10.49 23.46 6.89
CA ILE A 26 -10.91 22.88 8.17
C ILE A 26 -9.74 22.10 8.78
N ARG A 27 -9.45 22.33 10.06
CA ARG A 27 -8.47 21.59 10.85
C ARG A 27 -9.02 21.32 12.23
N PHE A 28 -9.00 20.05 12.65
CA PHE A 28 -9.40 19.67 13.99
C PHE A 28 -8.24 19.85 14.97
N ASP A 29 -8.56 19.99 16.25
CA ASP A 29 -7.55 20.01 17.31
C ASP A 29 -6.81 18.66 17.39
N PHE A 30 -5.62 18.69 17.97
CA PHE A 30 -4.81 17.49 18.18
C PHE A 30 -5.46 16.54 19.19
N GLY A 31 -5.23 15.25 18.97
CA GLY A 31 -5.71 14.18 19.84
C GLY A 31 -7.06 13.60 19.42
N LEU A 32 -7.38 12.44 19.99
CA LEU A 32 -8.54 11.66 19.60
C LEU A 32 -9.56 11.53 20.73
N SER A 33 -10.78 11.98 20.47
CA SER A 33 -11.91 11.87 21.39
C SER A 33 -13.16 11.31 20.68
N GLU A 34 -14.14 10.83 21.45
CA GLU A 34 -15.45 10.46 20.89
C GLU A 34 -16.11 11.65 20.18
N GLU A 35 -15.90 12.87 20.68
CA GLU A 35 -16.41 14.12 20.09
C GLU A 35 -15.81 14.34 18.69
N VAL A 36 -14.48 14.29 18.55
CA VAL A 36 -13.78 14.38 17.26
C VAL A 36 -14.33 13.35 16.26
N VAL A 37 -14.52 12.11 16.69
CA VAL A 37 -15.06 11.03 15.84
C VAL A 37 -16.47 11.34 15.35
N ARG A 38 -17.33 11.86 16.22
CA ARG A 38 -18.71 12.25 15.86
C ARG A 38 -18.72 13.51 14.98
N GLU A 39 -17.82 14.44 15.20
CA GLU A 39 -17.68 15.64 14.39
C GLU A 39 -17.22 15.32 12.97
N ILE A 40 -16.25 14.41 12.79
CA ILE A 40 -15.83 13.90 11.47
C ILE A 40 -17.05 13.32 10.75
N SER A 41 -17.79 12.42 11.42
CA SER A 41 -18.97 11.76 10.85
C SER A 41 -20.08 12.76 10.47
N LYS A 42 -20.31 13.76 11.32
CA LYS A 42 -21.29 14.84 11.08
C LYS A 42 -20.88 15.72 9.90
N LEU A 43 -19.60 16.10 9.82
CA LEU A 43 -19.08 16.94 8.73
C LEU A 43 -19.23 16.26 7.37
N LYS A 44 -19.10 14.93 7.35
CA LYS A 44 -19.27 14.08 6.16
C LYS A 44 -20.71 13.68 5.86
N GLU A 45 -21.67 14.13 6.68
CA GLU A 45 -23.09 13.80 6.55
C GLU A 45 -23.36 12.28 6.50
N GLU A 46 -22.61 11.51 7.29
CA GLU A 46 -22.70 10.05 7.27
C GLU A 46 -24.01 9.51 7.89
N PRO A 47 -24.47 8.32 7.46
CA PRO A 47 -25.61 7.67 8.08
C PRO A 47 -25.30 7.19 9.50
N ASP A 48 -26.31 7.19 10.39
CA ASP A 48 -26.19 6.84 11.82
C ASP A 48 -25.42 5.54 12.09
N TRP A 49 -25.59 4.52 11.23
CA TRP A 49 -24.93 3.23 11.42
C TRP A 49 -23.41 3.33 11.27
N MET A 50 -22.90 4.23 10.43
CA MET A 50 -21.48 4.49 10.26
C MET A 50 -20.94 5.26 11.46
N THR A 51 -21.64 6.30 11.92
CA THR A 51 -21.29 7.04 13.14
C THR A 51 -21.14 6.12 14.34
N GLU A 52 -22.11 5.23 14.56
CA GLU A 52 -22.08 4.28 15.67
C GLU A 52 -20.99 3.20 15.50
N MET A 53 -20.62 2.85 14.26
CA MET A 53 -19.47 1.99 14.00
C MET A 53 -18.15 2.67 14.34
N ARG A 54 -17.97 3.93 13.91
CA ARG A 54 -16.79 4.75 14.23
C ARG A 54 -16.59 4.90 15.74
N VAL A 55 -17.67 5.20 16.48
CA VAL A 55 -17.62 5.33 17.95
C VAL A 55 -17.26 4.01 18.65
N LYS A 56 -17.77 2.86 18.17
CA LYS A 56 -17.36 1.54 18.68
C LYS A 56 -15.89 1.26 18.41
N ALA A 57 -15.41 1.60 17.21
CA ALA A 57 -14.01 1.45 16.85
C ALA A 57 -13.08 2.31 17.72
N TYR A 58 -13.48 3.57 18.01
CA TYR A 58 -12.77 4.43 18.95
C TYR A 58 -12.65 3.80 20.34
N LYS A 59 -13.77 3.32 20.91
CA LYS A 59 -13.77 2.67 22.23
C LYS A 59 -12.83 1.46 22.25
N HIS A 60 -12.90 0.62 21.22
CA HIS A 60 -12.00 -0.53 21.09
C HIS A 60 -10.54 -0.12 20.94
N PHE A 61 -10.24 0.96 20.21
CA PHE A 61 -8.89 1.50 20.09
C PHE A 61 -8.33 1.95 21.44
N ILE A 62 -9.11 2.65 22.26
CA ILE A 62 -8.71 3.11 23.59
C ILE A 62 -8.49 1.93 24.55
N GLU A 63 -9.39 0.94 24.54
CA GLU A 63 -9.29 -0.23 25.42
C GLU A 63 -8.15 -1.19 25.04
N ARG A 64 -7.80 -1.28 23.75
CA ARG A 64 -6.79 -2.22 23.27
C ARG A 64 -5.36 -1.70 23.53
N PRO A 65 -4.50 -2.48 24.21
CA PRO A 65 -3.11 -2.07 24.44
C PRO A 65 -2.30 -2.04 23.13
N MET A 66 -1.19 -1.29 23.16
CA MET A 66 -0.21 -1.33 22.08
C MET A 66 0.34 -2.76 21.86
N PRO A 67 0.67 -3.15 20.62
CA PRO A 67 1.31 -4.43 20.35
C PRO A 67 2.59 -4.63 21.17
N ASN A 68 2.79 -5.85 21.68
CA ASN A 68 3.99 -6.25 22.43
C ASN A 68 4.99 -7.04 21.56
N TRP A 69 4.88 -6.93 20.23
CA TRP A 69 5.71 -7.61 19.24
C TRP A 69 6.06 -6.63 18.11
N GLY A 70 6.99 -7.03 17.24
CA GLY A 70 7.56 -6.13 16.22
C GLY A 70 8.55 -5.15 16.85
N ASN A 71 8.59 -3.91 16.35
CA ASN A 71 9.45 -2.86 16.90
C ASN A 71 8.77 -2.09 18.04
N THR A 72 8.67 -2.73 19.22
CA THR A 72 7.91 -2.17 20.36
C THR A 72 8.45 -0.82 20.85
N SER A 73 9.76 -0.57 20.74
CA SER A 73 10.35 0.72 21.12
C SER A 73 9.91 1.83 20.16
N ALA A 74 9.96 1.60 18.85
CA ALA A 74 9.46 2.58 17.87
C ALA A 74 7.95 2.81 18.01
N LEU A 75 7.17 1.74 18.22
CA LEU A 75 5.72 1.83 18.46
C LEU A 75 5.38 2.64 19.71
N SER A 76 6.15 2.49 20.79
CA SER A 76 5.95 3.27 22.03
C SER A 76 6.23 4.77 21.88
N GLY A 77 6.91 5.17 20.79
CA GLY A 77 7.17 6.57 20.47
C GLY A 77 6.01 7.30 19.80
N ILE A 78 4.91 6.60 19.44
CA ILE A 78 3.75 7.22 18.81
C ILE A 78 2.97 8.00 19.88
N ASP A 79 2.94 9.32 19.74
CA ASP A 79 2.10 10.21 20.55
C ASP A 79 0.77 10.47 19.85
N PHE A 80 -0.26 9.72 20.24
CA PHE A 80 -1.60 9.85 19.66
C PHE A 80 -2.28 11.18 19.97
N ASP A 81 -1.86 11.89 21.03
CA ASP A 81 -2.43 13.19 21.42
C ASP A 81 -1.82 14.33 20.61
N ALA A 82 -0.70 14.09 19.93
CA ALA A 82 -0.03 15.06 19.06
C ALA A 82 -0.45 14.96 17.57
N ILE A 83 -1.33 14.00 17.24
CA ILE A 83 -1.79 13.75 15.86
C ILE A 83 -3.06 14.56 15.56
N CYS A 84 -3.09 15.20 14.40
CA CYS A 84 -4.30 15.75 13.82
C CYS A 84 -4.99 14.65 13.00
N TYR A 85 -6.21 14.29 13.38
CA TYR A 85 -6.93 13.14 12.80
C TYR A 85 -7.82 13.49 11.61
N TYR A 86 -8.06 14.78 11.37
CA TYR A 86 -8.82 15.24 10.22
C TYR A 86 -8.39 16.66 9.84
N LEU A 87 -8.10 16.83 8.54
CA LEU A 87 -7.81 18.12 7.94
C LEU A 87 -8.28 18.11 6.49
N ARG A 88 -8.92 19.21 6.09
CA ARG A 88 -9.45 19.42 4.76
C ARG A 88 -8.81 20.65 4.12
N SER A 89 -8.17 20.44 2.96
CA SER A 89 -7.46 21.47 2.20
C SER A 89 -8.19 21.93 0.93
N SER A 90 -9.31 21.29 0.57
CA SER A 90 -10.18 21.68 -0.55
C SER A 90 -11.64 21.78 -0.09
N GLU A 91 -12.47 22.59 -0.76
CA GLU A 91 -13.90 22.65 -0.47
C GLU A 91 -14.71 21.54 -1.18
N ALA A 92 -14.17 20.99 -2.27
CA ALA A 92 -14.80 19.94 -3.06
C ALA A 92 -13.76 19.03 -3.73
N THR A 93 -14.23 17.86 -4.19
CA THR A 93 -13.53 16.98 -5.12
C THR A 93 -13.88 17.41 -6.53
N GLU A 94 -12.87 17.72 -7.35
CA GLU A 94 -13.07 18.19 -8.73
C GLU A 94 -12.99 17.03 -9.73
N ASN A 95 -13.77 17.11 -10.81
CA ASN A 95 -13.78 16.12 -11.88
C ASN A 95 -13.07 16.61 -13.16
N ASP A 96 -12.72 17.90 -13.21
CA ASP A 96 -11.89 18.49 -14.26
C ASP A 96 -10.53 18.88 -13.65
N TRP A 97 -9.44 18.47 -14.31
CA TRP A 97 -8.09 18.83 -13.88
C TRP A 97 -7.90 20.35 -13.79
N ASP A 98 -8.58 21.09 -14.68
CA ASP A 98 -8.46 22.53 -14.74
C ASP A 98 -9.17 23.26 -13.59
N ASP A 99 -9.99 22.56 -12.82
CA ASP A 99 -10.70 23.09 -11.64
C ASP A 99 -9.95 22.78 -10.32
N VAL A 100 -8.98 21.86 -10.32
CA VAL A 100 -8.17 21.53 -9.14
C VAL A 100 -7.36 22.76 -8.68
N PRO A 101 -7.33 23.13 -7.38
CA PRO A 101 -6.58 24.29 -6.89
C PRO A 101 -5.12 24.33 -7.37
N GLU A 102 -4.65 25.50 -7.80
CA GLU A 102 -3.36 25.68 -8.50
C GLU A 102 -2.15 25.12 -7.71
N GLU A 103 -2.13 25.29 -6.38
CA GLU A 103 -1.06 24.73 -5.53
C GLU A 103 -1.04 23.19 -5.58
N ILE A 104 -2.21 22.56 -5.57
CA ILE A 104 -2.38 21.10 -5.62
C ILE A 104 -2.07 20.58 -7.04
N ARG A 105 -2.56 21.27 -8.07
CA ARG A 105 -2.32 20.94 -9.48
C ARG A 105 -0.83 20.95 -9.83
N ASN A 106 -0.12 22.03 -9.47
CA ASN A 106 1.33 22.13 -9.64
C ASN A 106 2.09 20.97 -8.97
N THR A 107 1.58 20.53 -7.82
CA THR A 107 2.18 19.42 -7.06
C THR A 107 2.04 18.09 -7.79
N PHE A 108 0.90 17.84 -8.45
CA PHE A 108 0.63 16.61 -9.19
C PHE A 108 1.09 16.65 -10.66
N ASP A 109 1.16 17.82 -11.29
CA ASP A 109 1.79 18.01 -12.61
C ASP A 109 3.27 17.59 -12.54
N ARG A 110 3.95 17.95 -11.44
CA ARG A 110 5.33 17.51 -11.17
C ARG A 110 5.47 16.02 -10.90
N LEU A 111 4.38 15.36 -10.53
CA LEU A 111 4.31 13.92 -10.35
C LEU A 111 3.92 13.19 -11.66
N GLY A 112 3.68 13.93 -12.75
CA GLY A 112 3.35 13.36 -14.06
C GLY A 112 1.95 12.75 -14.17
N ILE A 113 1.07 12.99 -13.19
CA ILE A 113 -0.26 12.36 -13.14
C ILE A 113 -1.13 12.68 -14.38
N PRO A 114 -1.17 13.91 -14.92
CA PRO A 114 -2.01 14.22 -16.09
C PRO A 114 -1.55 13.51 -17.37
N GLU A 115 -0.24 13.30 -17.54
CA GLU A 115 0.28 12.57 -18.70
C GLU A 115 0.03 11.06 -18.59
N ALA A 116 0.13 10.52 -17.37
CA ALA A 116 -0.22 9.14 -17.05
C ALA A 116 -1.72 8.87 -17.28
N GLU A 117 -2.58 9.81 -16.84
CA GLU A 117 -4.03 9.74 -17.05
C GLU A 117 -4.39 9.66 -18.53
N GLN A 118 -3.85 10.57 -19.37
CA GLN A 118 -4.21 10.62 -20.80
C GLN A 118 -3.72 9.41 -21.61
N LYS A 119 -2.64 8.75 -21.17
CA LYS A 119 -1.97 7.70 -21.97
C LYS A 119 -2.18 6.28 -21.46
N TRP A 120 -2.37 6.07 -20.15
CA TRP A 120 -2.19 4.74 -19.56
C TRP A 120 -3.21 4.30 -18.49
N LEU A 121 -4.08 5.20 -18.02
CA LEU A 121 -4.99 4.92 -16.90
C LEU A 121 -6.46 4.97 -17.33
N SER A 122 -7.30 4.13 -16.70
CA SER A 122 -8.76 4.18 -16.93
C SER A 122 -9.55 4.99 -15.91
N GLY A 123 -8.87 5.48 -14.89
CA GLY A 123 -9.42 6.38 -13.90
C GLY A 123 -8.35 6.71 -12.88
N VAL A 124 -8.45 7.92 -12.33
CA VAL A 124 -7.52 8.48 -11.37
C VAL A 124 -8.31 9.09 -10.21
N THR A 125 -7.96 8.71 -8.99
CA THR A 125 -8.35 9.45 -7.79
C THR A 125 -7.12 10.03 -7.14
N ALA A 126 -7.05 11.34 -6.94
CA ALA A 126 -5.99 11.97 -6.17
C ALA A 126 -6.54 12.40 -4.81
N GLN A 127 -5.94 11.89 -3.74
CA GLN A 127 -6.22 12.28 -2.36
C GLN A 127 -5.08 13.13 -1.81
N TYR A 128 -5.46 14.26 -1.23
CA TYR A 128 -4.58 15.17 -0.55
C TYR A 128 -5.05 15.30 0.90
N GLU A 129 -4.19 14.92 1.84
CA GLU A 129 -4.54 14.80 3.26
C GLU A 129 -5.67 13.80 3.52
N SER A 130 -6.82 14.29 4.01
CA SER A 130 -7.95 13.46 4.44
C SER A 130 -9.01 13.25 3.35
N GLU A 131 -8.96 13.97 2.23
CA GLU A 131 -10.04 13.97 1.23
C GLU A 131 -9.53 13.86 -0.21
N ALA A 132 -10.36 13.27 -1.07
CA ALA A 132 -10.14 13.28 -2.51
C ALA A 132 -10.28 14.71 -3.05
N VAL A 133 -9.31 15.14 -3.84
CA VAL A 133 -9.27 16.47 -4.48
C VAL A 133 -9.50 16.40 -5.98
N TYR A 134 -9.27 15.23 -6.58
CA TYR A 134 -9.53 14.96 -7.99
C TYR A 134 -10.06 13.54 -8.16
N HIS A 135 -11.08 13.39 -8.99
CA HIS A 135 -11.61 12.08 -9.38
C HIS A 135 -12.04 12.10 -10.85
N SER A 136 -11.50 11.16 -11.62
CA SER A 136 -11.82 10.99 -13.04
C SER A 136 -11.92 9.49 -13.35
N ILE A 137 -12.96 9.10 -14.07
CA ILE A 137 -13.15 7.75 -14.59
C ILE A 137 -13.45 7.87 -16.08
N ARG A 138 -12.92 6.95 -16.89
CA ARG A 138 -13.29 6.92 -18.30
C ARG A 138 -14.75 6.49 -18.47
N GLU A 139 -15.44 7.17 -19.36
CA GLU A 139 -16.85 6.91 -19.72
C GLU A 139 -17.09 5.44 -20.12
N ASP A 140 -16.11 4.77 -20.75
CA ASP A 140 -16.26 3.36 -21.17
C ASP A 140 -16.27 2.36 -20.00
N LEU A 141 -15.72 2.72 -18.84
CA LEU A 141 -15.85 1.91 -17.62
C LEU A 141 -17.22 2.11 -16.95
N GLU A 142 -17.72 3.34 -16.94
CA GLU A 142 -19.06 3.65 -16.43
C GLU A 142 -20.15 2.96 -17.27
N GLU A 143 -20.00 2.94 -18.60
CA GLU A 143 -20.90 2.23 -19.51
C GLU A 143 -20.92 0.70 -19.24
N GLN A 144 -19.81 0.14 -18.77
CA GLN A 144 -19.71 -1.25 -18.35
C GLN A 144 -20.27 -1.51 -16.93
N GLY A 145 -20.70 -0.45 -16.24
CA GLY A 145 -21.27 -0.51 -14.89
C GLY A 145 -20.23 -0.62 -13.78
N VAL A 146 -18.94 -0.36 -14.07
CA VAL A 146 -17.89 -0.28 -13.06
C VAL A 146 -18.15 0.95 -12.20
N ILE A 147 -18.15 0.77 -10.88
CA ILE A 147 -18.19 1.88 -9.93
C ILE A 147 -16.76 2.07 -9.45
N PHE A 148 -16.21 3.25 -9.67
CA PHE A 148 -14.96 3.68 -9.04
C PHE A 148 -15.22 5.08 -8.48
N LEU A 149 -15.14 5.22 -7.16
CA LEU A 149 -15.37 6.46 -6.43
C LEU A 149 -14.33 6.58 -5.30
N ASP A 150 -14.21 7.76 -4.71
CA ASP A 150 -13.65 7.86 -3.37
C ASP A 150 -14.54 7.14 -2.34
N MET A 151 -13.97 6.72 -1.21
CA MET A 151 -14.69 5.93 -0.21
C MET A 151 -15.84 6.69 0.45
N ASP A 152 -15.74 8.02 0.59
CA ASP A 152 -16.79 8.86 1.17
C ASP A 152 -18.01 8.94 0.23
N SER A 153 -17.78 9.16 -1.07
CA SER A 153 -18.83 9.10 -2.11
C SER A 153 -19.42 7.69 -2.24
N GLY A 154 -18.59 6.65 -2.18
CA GLY A 154 -19.04 5.25 -2.17
C GLY A 154 -20.03 4.96 -1.04
N LEU A 155 -19.78 5.47 0.18
CA LEU A 155 -20.68 5.34 1.31
C LEU A 155 -22.01 6.10 1.09
N ARG A 156 -21.95 7.31 0.52
CA ARG A 156 -23.11 8.17 0.29
C ARG A 156 -24.02 7.65 -0.82
N GLU A 157 -23.44 7.22 -1.94
CA GLU A 157 -24.17 6.86 -3.16
C GLU A 157 -24.55 5.38 -3.22
N TYR A 158 -23.71 4.50 -2.64
CA TYR A 158 -23.93 3.05 -2.61
C TYR A 158 -23.98 2.49 -1.17
N PRO A 159 -24.80 3.05 -0.28
CA PRO A 159 -24.78 2.73 1.16
C PRO A 159 -25.07 1.25 1.44
N GLU A 160 -25.94 0.61 0.67
CA GLU A 160 -26.27 -0.81 0.85
C GLU A 160 -25.10 -1.73 0.50
N LEU A 161 -24.33 -1.39 -0.53
CA LEU A 161 -23.18 -2.18 -0.96
C LEU A 161 -22.00 -1.99 0.01
N VAL A 162 -21.75 -0.74 0.41
CA VAL A 162 -20.73 -0.44 1.44
C VAL A 162 -21.09 -1.11 2.76
N LYS A 163 -22.32 -0.95 3.26
CA LYS A 163 -22.76 -1.57 4.52
C LYS A 163 -22.65 -3.09 4.53
N LYS A 164 -22.80 -3.74 3.37
CA LYS A 164 -22.64 -5.20 3.23
C LYS A 164 -21.20 -5.66 3.42
N TRP A 165 -20.23 -4.92 2.91
CA TRP A 165 -18.84 -5.37 2.80
C TRP A 165 -17.84 -4.65 3.70
N PHE A 166 -18.15 -3.44 4.14
CA PHE A 166 -17.29 -2.66 5.03
C PHE A 166 -17.04 -3.42 6.34
N CYS A 167 -15.77 -3.56 6.73
CA CYS A 167 -15.33 -4.35 7.88
C CYS A 167 -15.63 -5.87 7.79
N SER A 168 -16.01 -6.40 6.63
CA SER A 168 -16.29 -7.83 6.47
C SER A 168 -15.03 -8.69 6.41
N VAL A 169 -13.91 -8.10 5.97
CA VAL A 169 -12.61 -8.77 5.82
C VAL A 169 -11.62 -8.28 6.88
N VAL A 170 -11.60 -6.97 7.14
CA VAL A 170 -10.83 -6.33 8.20
C VAL A 170 -11.78 -5.67 9.21
N PRO A 171 -12.25 -6.43 10.21
CA PRO A 171 -13.15 -5.90 11.22
C PRO A 171 -12.45 -4.87 12.11
N LEU A 172 -13.23 -3.96 12.72
CA LEU A 172 -12.69 -3.00 13.70
C LEU A 172 -11.93 -3.67 14.84
N THR A 173 -12.26 -4.92 15.17
CA THR A 173 -11.60 -5.68 16.26
C THR A 173 -10.29 -6.35 15.86
N ASP A 174 -9.88 -6.28 14.58
CA ASP A 174 -8.73 -7.01 14.05
C ASP A 174 -7.44 -6.69 14.81
N ASN A 175 -7.06 -5.42 14.83
CA ASN A 175 -5.90 -4.91 15.56
C ASN A 175 -6.13 -3.47 16.06
N LYS A 176 -5.15 -2.92 16.79
CA LYS A 176 -5.29 -1.57 17.36
C LYS A 176 -5.38 -0.50 16.25
N PHE A 177 -4.59 -0.64 15.19
CA PHE A 177 -4.53 0.34 14.10
C PHE A 177 -5.71 0.22 13.13
N SER A 178 -6.26 -0.98 12.93
CA SER A 178 -7.53 -1.13 12.18
C SER A 178 -8.71 -0.49 12.92
N ALA A 179 -8.74 -0.56 14.25
CA ALA A 179 -9.73 0.15 15.06
C ALA A 179 -9.56 1.67 14.96
N LEU A 180 -8.31 2.14 15.03
CA LEU A 180 -8.00 3.56 14.82
C LEU A 180 -8.51 4.02 13.45
N ASN A 181 -8.09 3.36 12.37
CA ASN A 181 -8.56 3.64 11.03
C ASN A 181 -10.09 3.64 10.96
N THR A 182 -10.76 2.60 11.47
CA THR A 182 -12.23 2.53 11.41
C THR A 182 -12.92 3.68 12.18
N ALA A 183 -12.28 4.24 13.21
CA ALA A 183 -12.83 5.39 13.94
C ALA A 183 -12.75 6.69 13.13
N VAL A 184 -11.64 6.93 12.43
CA VAL A 184 -11.33 8.25 11.84
C VAL A 184 -11.15 8.23 10.32
N TRP A 185 -11.41 7.11 9.65
CA TRP A 185 -11.10 6.95 8.23
C TRP A 185 -11.65 8.12 7.41
N SER A 186 -10.82 8.59 6.49
CA SER A 186 -11.15 9.68 5.58
C SER A 186 -10.45 9.49 4.24
N GLY A 187 -11.23 9.58 3.16
CA GLY A 187 -10.79 9.19 1.83
C GLY A 187 -10.51 7.70 1.70
N GLY A 188 -9.68 7.35 0.73
CA GLY A 188 -9.54 6.00 0.18
C GLY A 188 -10.44 5.79 -1.03
N SER A 189 -10.55 4.56 -1.51
CA SER A 189 -11.27 4.24 -2.74
C SER A 189 -12.34 3.18 -2.54
N PHE A 190 -13.47 3.37 -3.22
CA PHE A 190 -14.54 2.39 -3.32
C PHE A 190 -14.67 1.92 -4.76
N ILE A 191 -14.46 0.61 -4.98
CA ILE A 191 -14.55 0.03 -6.31
C ILE A 191 -15.46 -1.19 -6.31
N TYR A 192 -16.37 -1.24 -7.28
CA TYR A 192 -17.18 -2.42 -7.59
C TYR A 192 -17.10 -2.74 -9.08
N VAL A 193 -16.74 -3.98 -9.40
CA VAL A 193 -16.65 -4.49 -10.78
C VAL A 193 -17.77 -5.50 -11.00
N PRO A 194 -18.71 -5.26 -11.93
CA PRO A 194 -19.83 -6.15 -12.19
C PRO A 194 -19.41 -7.52 -12.74
N LYS A 195 -20.33 -8.47 -12.64
CA LYS A 195 -20.15 -9.85 -13.12
C LYS A 195 -19.67 -9.90 -14.58
N GLY A 196 -18.58 -10.62 -14.81
CA GLY A 196 -18.00 -10.86 -16.14
C GLY A 196 -17.33 -9.65 -16.80
N VAL A 197 -17.22 -8.51 -16.10
CA VAL A 197 -16.54 -7.31 -16.61
C VAL A 197 -15.05 -7.43 -16.35
N HIS A 198 -14.24 -7.19 -17.38
CA HIS A 198 -12.79 -7.20 -17.30
C HIS A 198 -12.25 -5.80 -17.56
N VAL A 199 -11.74 -5.15 -16.51
CA VAL A 199 -11.11 -3.84 -16.62
C VAL A 199 -9.71 -4.03 -17.22
N GLU A 200 -9.54 -3.69 -18.50
CA GLU A 200 -8.32 -4.01 -19.27
C GLU A 200 -7.09 -3.19 -18.86
N MET A 201 -7.28 -1.91 -18.55
CA MET A 201 -6.20 -1.01 -18.11
C MET A 201 -6.32 -0.75 -16.61
N PRO A 202 -5.20 -0.52 -15.91
CA PRO A 202 -5.25 -0.27 -14.48
C PRO A 202 -6.04 1.00 -14.14
N VAL A 203 -6.72 0.96 -13.01
CA VAL A 203 -7.26 2.15 -12.32
C VAL A 203 -6.29 2.55 -11.22
N GLN A 204 -6.19 3.84 -10.93
CA GLN A 204 -5.17 4.36 -10.03
C GLN A 204 -5.75 5.27 -8.96
N ALA A 205 -5.23 5.16 -7.74
CA ALA A 205 -5.35 6.20 -6.75
C ALA A 205 -3.97 6.67 -6.27
N TYR A 206 -3.85 7.98 -6.06
CA TYR A 206 -2.64 8.62 -5.55
C TYR A 206 -2.94 9.29 -4.21
N PHE A 207 -2.14 8.98 -3.20
CA PHE A 207 -2.29 9.52 -1.85
C PHE A 207 -1.08 10.36 -1.47
N ARG A 208 -1.31 11.61 -1.05
CA ARG A 208 -0.24 12.53 -0.61
C ARG A 208 -0.55 13.15 0.75
N ILE A 209 0.44 13.11 1.64
CA ILE A 209 0.44 13.81 2.94
C ILE A 209 1.32 15.04 2.82
N ASN A 210 0.83 16.24 3.11
CA ASN A 210 1.62 17.47 3.06
C ASN A 210 1.59 18.26 4.38
N ALA A 211 0.61 18.09 5.26
CA ALA A 211 0.58 18.85 6.51
C ALA A 211 1.42 18.19 7.61
N LYS A 212 2.03 19.02 8.45
CA LYS A 212 2.80 18.56 9.61
C LYS A 212 1.88 17.97 10.68
N ASN A 213 2.31 16.86 11.30
CA ASN A 213 1.60 16.16 12.38
C ASN A 213 0.22 15.62 11.95
N MET A 214 0.05 15.32 10.67
CA MET A 214 -1.17 14.70 10.14
C MET A 214 -1.14 13.18 10.33
N GLY A 215 -2.29 12.62 10.70
CA GLY A 215 -2.55 11.19 10.50
C GLY A 215 -3.33 10.96 9.20
N GLN A 216 -2.85 10.06 8.34
CA GLN A 216 -3.58 9.63 7.15
C GLN A 216 -4.23 8.26 7.40
N PHE A 217 -5.54 8.21 7.24
CA PHE A 217 -6.37 7.04 7.56
C PHE A 217 -7.28 6.67 6.40
N GLU A 218 -6.70 6.45 5.22
CA GLU A 218 -7.48 6.04 4.05
C GLU A 218 -8.06 4.62 4.24
N ARG A 219 -9.20 4.38 3.59
CA ARG A 219 -9.81 3.06 3.58
C ARG A 219 -10.27 2.68 2.18
N THR A 220 -9.73 1.57 1.68
CA THR A 220 -10.01 1.09 0.33
C THR A 220 -10.82 -0.19 0.37
N LEU A 221 -11.94 -0.22 -0.35
CA LEU A 221 -12.84 -1.37 -0.48
C LEU A 221 -13.03 -1.69 -1.96
N ILE A 222 -12.54 -2.86 -2.38
CA ILE A 222 -12.65 -3.34 -3.77
C ILE A 222 -13.43 -4.65 -3.80
N ILE A 223 -14.50 -4.67 -4.59
CA ILE A 223 -15.35 -5.84 -4.78
C ILE A 223 -15.33 -6.19 -6.27
N ALA A 224 -14.75 -7.34 -6.62
CA ALA A 224 -14.81 -7.90 -7.96
C ALA A 224 -15.84 -9.03 -7.96
N ASP A 225 -16.97 -8.84 -8.66
CA ASP A 225 -18.04 -9.82 -8.75
C ASP A 225 -17.67 -11.01 -9.66
N GLU A 226 -18.55 -12.02 -9.76
CA GLU A 226 -18.25 -13.30 -10.41
C GLU A 226 -17.59 -13.14 -11.80
N GLY A 227 -16.45 -13.80 -11.99
CA GLY A 227 -15.72 -13.79 -13.26
C GLY A 227 -15.20 -12.43 -13.71
N SER A 228 -15.22 -11.40 -12.85
CA SER A 228 -14.72 -10.06 -13.19
C SER A 228 -13.23 -9.91 -12.89
N SER A 229 -12.57 -8.90 -13.47
CA SER A 229 -11.17 -8.62 -13.16
C SER A 229 -10.82 -7.14 -13.09
N ILE A 230 -9.87 -6.81 -12.22
CA ILE A 230 -9.34 -5.45 -12.09
C ILE A 230 -7.89 -5.46 -11.63
N HIS A 231 -7.13 -4.51 -12.18
CA HIS A 231 -5.82 -4.10 -11.67
C HIS A 231 -5.95 -2.70 -11.07
N TYR A 232 -5.74 -2.61 -9.76
CA TYR A 232 -5.72 -1.35 -9.03
C TYR A 232 -4.29 -1.01 -8.62
N VAL A 233 -3.90 0.24 -8.83
CA VAL A 233 -2.57 0.76 -8.49
C VAL A 233 -2.69 1.91 -7.49
N GLU A 234 -1.92 1.81 -6.41
CA GLU A 234 -1.85 2.80 -5.34
C GLU A 234 -0.44 3.40 -5.30
N GLY A 235 -0.35 4.70 -5.53
CA GLY A 235 0.88 5.47 -5.31
C GLY A 235 0.78 6.29 -4.04
N CYS A 236 1.76 6.17 -3.13
CA CYS A 236 1.81 6.99 -1.92
C CYS A 236 3.15 7.74 -1.86
N THR A 237 3.13 9.06 -1.78
CA THR A 237 4.33 9.88 -1.54
C THR A 237 4.10 10.95 -0.48
N ALA A 238 5.13 11.23 0.33
CA ALA A 238 5.13 12.33 1.27
C ALA A 238 6.40 13.19 1.15
N PRO A 239 6.31 14.52 1.29
CA PRO A 239 7.47 15.38 1.52
C PRO A 239 8.20 15.04 2.82
N SER A 240 9.45 15.50 2.91
CA SER A 240 10.24 15.37 4.14
C SER A 240 9.85 16.45 5.15
N TYR A 241 9.36 16.01 6.31
CA TYR A 241 9.02 16.87 7.45
C TYR A 241 9.85 16.51 8.68
N SER A 242 10.02 17.47 9.60
CA SER A 242 10.80 17.27 10.83
C SER A 242 10.04 16.58 11.95
N THR A 243 8.74 16.33 11.79
CA THR A 243 7.86 15.82 12.85
C THR A 243 7.21 14.51 12.46
N ASP A 244 7.12 13.56 13.38
CA ASP A 244 6.57 12.23 13.11
C ASP A 244 5.11 12.31 12.62
N SER A 245 4.75 11.52 11.61
CA SER A 245 3.40 11.40 11.07
C SER A 245 2.96 9.95 11.05
N LEU A 246 1.65 9.68 11.04
CA LEU A 246 1.10 8.32 11.10
C LEU A 246 0.26 8.04 9.86
N HIS A 247 0.67 7.06 9.07
CA HIS A 247 -0.14 6.49 8.02
C HIS A 247 -0.68 5.13 8.47
N SER A 248 -2.00 5.00 8.54
CA SER A 248 -2.67 3.76 8.90
C SER A 248 -3.85 3.49 7.98
N ALA A 249 -3.55 2.92 6.81
CA ALA A 249 -4.54 2.48 5.83
C ALA A 249 -5.14 1.11 6.18
N VAL A 250 -6.39 0.93 5.74
CA VAL A 250 -7.05 -0.39 5.70
C VAL A 250 -7.52 -0.67 4.29
N VAL A 251 -7.17 -1.86 3.77
CA VAL A 251 -7.58 -2.32 2.44
C VAL A 251 -8.34 -3.64 2.55
N GLU A 252 -9.53 -3.69 1.99
CA GLU A 252 -10.40 -4.88 1.93
C GLU A 252 -10.65 -5.25 0.45
N LEU A 253 -10.20 -6.45 0.05
CA LEU A 253 -10.47 -6.99 -1.29
C LEU A 253 -11.43 -8.17 -1.20
N ILE A 254 -12.48 -8.16 -2.01
CA ILE A 254 -13.46 -9.24 -2.12
C ILE A 254 -13.47 -9.74 -3.55
N ALA A 255 -12.84 -10.89 -3.81
CA ALA A 255 -12.84 -11.54 -5.11
C ALA A 255 -13.87 -12.68 -5.11
N MET A 256 -15.01 -12.46 -5.78
CA MET A 256 -16.09 -13.43 -5.94
C MET A 256 -15.68 -14.59 -6.87
N PRO A 257 -16.50 -15.66 -7.02
CA PRO A 257 -16.10 -16.84 -7.80
C PRO A 257 -15.56 -16.51 -9.20
N GLY A 258 -14.38 -17.00 -9.53
CA GLY A 258 -13.69 -16.76 -10.80
C GLY A 258 -13.15 -15.33 -11.00
N ALA A 259 -13.28 -14.44 -10.01
CA ALA A 259 -12.81 -13.07 -10.12
C ALA A 259 -11.30 -12.93 -9.90
N HIS A 260 -10.68 -11.89 -10.45
CA HIS A 260 -9.25 -11.61 -10.30
C HIS A 260 -9.02 -10.16 -9.88
N ILE A 261 -8.41 -9.97 -8.70
CA ILE A 261 -7.98 -8.65 -8.23
C ILE A 261 -6.46 -8.63 -8.16
N ARG A 262 -5.83 -7.68 -8.85
CA ARG A 262 -4.42 -7.35 -8.70
C ARG A 262 -4.31 -5.98 -8.04
N TYR A 263 -3.59 -5.90 -6.93
CA TYR A 263 -3.37 -4.67 -6.18
C TYR A 263 -1.88 -4.38 -6.14
N SER A 264 -1.48 -3.29 -6.80
CA SER A 264 -0.10 -2.81 -6.80
C SER A 264 0.03 -1.60 -5.90
N THR A 265 1.07 -1.54 -5.07
CA THR A 265 1.39 -0.39 -4.24
C THR A 265 2.86 -0.06 -4.40
N VAL A 266 3.16 1.21 -4.68
CA VAL A 266 4.51 1.76 -4.58
C VAL A 266 4.44 2.91 -3.60
N GLN A 267 5.07 2.73 -2.43
CA GLN A 267 5.12 3.77 -1.40
C GLN A 267 6.54 4.31 -1.28
N ASN A 268 6.65 5.62 -1.11
CA ASN A 268 7.89 6.28 -0.70
C ASN A 268 7.58 7.33 0.38
N TRP A 269 7.77 6.95 1.64
CA TRP A 269 7.50 7.79 2.78
C TRP A 269 8.75 8.51 3.28
N SER A 270 8.59 9.70 3.84
CA SER A 270 9.68 10.32 4.60
C SER A 270 10.04 9.50 5.85
N SER A 271 11.29 9.60 6.30
CA SER A 271 11.86 8.74 7.36
C SER A 271 11.27 8.95 8.76
N ASN A 272 10.35 9.90 8.91
CA ASN A 272 9.58 10.25 10.11
C ASN A 272 8.17 9.67 10.11
N VAL A 273 7.75 8.95 9.06
CA VAL A 273 6.40 8.37 8.98
C VAL A 273 6.35 6.98 9.63
N TYR A 274 5.33 6.73 10.45
CA TYR A 274 4.93 5.39 10.87
C TYR A 274 3.93 4.83 9.86
N ASN A 275 4.26 3.71 9.22
CA ASN A 275 3.41 3.08 8.21
C ASN A 275 2.82 1.76 8.76
N LEU A 276 1.61 1.84 9.32
CA LEU A 276 0.95 0.79 10.09
C LEU A 276 -0.36 0.35 9.41
N VAL A 277 -0.21 -0.47 8.37
CA VAL A 277 -1.27 -0.76 7.39
C VAL A 277 -1.81 -2.17 7.53
N THR A 278 -3.13 -2.32 7.38
CA THR A 278 -3.80 -3.63 7.36
C THR A 278 -4.46 -3.86 6.02
N LYS A 279 -3.83 -4.67 5.15
CA LYS A 279 -4.41 -5.10 3.86
C LYS A 279 -4.84 -6.56 3.93
N ARG A 280 -6.08 -6.87 3.55
CA ARG A 280 -6.57 -8.25 3.49
C ARG A 280 -7.57 -8.46 2.36
N GLY A 281 -7.37 -9.54 1.63
CA GLY A 281 -8.29 -10.04 0.62
C GLY A 281 -8.97 -11.34 1.02
N ILE A 282 -10.17 -11.58 0.48
CA ILE A 282 -10.87 -12.85 0.54
C ILE A 282 -11.15 -13.36 -0.88
N ALA A 283 -10.63 -14.55 -1.19
CA ALA A 283 -10.76 -15.17 -2.51
C ALA A 283 -11.76 -16.33 -2.45
N HIS A 284 -12.81 -16.22 -3.25
CA HIS A 284 -13.83 -17.26 -3.43
C HIS A 284 -13.40 -18.30 -4.49
N GLU A 285 -14.31 -19.19 -4.88
CA GLU A 285 -14.00 -20.35 -5.73
C GLU A 285 -13.32 -19.94 -7.03
N ASN A 286 -12.16 -20.53 -7.36
CA ASN A 286 -11.34 -20.19 -8.52
C ASN A 286 -10.98 -18.69 -8.64
N ALA A 287 -11.12 -17.91 -7.57
CA ALA A 287 -10.76 -16.50 -7.57
C ALA A 287 -9.26 -16.31 -7.31
N LYS A 288 -8.71 -15.21 -7.80
CA LYS A 288 -7.29 -14.86 -7.70
C LYS A 288 -7.11 -13.49 -7.03
N ILE A 289 -6.22 -13.40 -6.04
CA ILE A 289 -5.80 -12.12 -5.47
C ILE A 289 -4.28 -12.02 -5.55
N GLU A 290 -3.78 -10.91 -6.10
CA GLU A 290 -2.36 -10.61 -6.22
C GLU A 290 -2.02 -9.31 -5.49
N TRP A 291 -1.01 -9.34 -4.64
CA TRP A 291 -0.43 -8.16 -4.01
C TRP A 291 0.96 -7.92 -4.57
N VAL A 292 1.20 -6.73 -5.15
CA VAL A 292 2.51 -6.28 -5.63
C VAL A 292 2.90 -5.06 -4.80
N ASP A 293 3.75 -5.24 -3.81
CA ASP A 293 3.94 -4.29 -2.70
C ASP A 293 5.38 -3.78 -2.60
N GLY A 294 5.61 -2.50 -2.92
CA GLY A 294 6.90 -1.82 -2.81
C GLY A 294 6.98 -0.93 -1.57
N ASN A 295 7.96 -1.20 -0.70
CA ASN A 295 8.13 -0.52 0.59
C ASN A 295 9.44 0.29 0.63
N ILE A 296 9.34 1.60 0.43
CA ILE A 296 10.48 2.52 0.52
C ILE A 296 10.18 3.63 1.53
N GLY A 297 11.20 4.02 2.29
CA GLY A 297 11.07 5.09 3.26
C GLY A 297 10.33 4.68 4.55
N SER A 298 9.84 5.66 5.32
CA SER A 298 9.21 5.44 6.65
C SER A 298 10.19 5.05 7.77
N LYS A 299 9.89 5.51 8.98
CA LYS A 299 10.60 5.19 10.23
C LYS A 299 10.41 3.73 10.62
N LEU A 300 9.14 3.30 10.59
CA LEU A 300 8.71 1.95 10.90
C LEU A 300 7.55 1.59 9.99
N THR A 301 7.77 0.57 9.16
CA THR A 301 6.70 -0.08 8.41
C THR A 301 6.35 -1.39 9.10
N MET A 302 5.07 -1.59 9.41
CA MET A 302 4.53 -2.90 9.81
C MET A 302 3.36 -3.24 8.91
N LYS A 303 3.61 -4.03 7.87
CA LYS A 303 2.62 -4.31 6.81
C LYS A 303 2.70 -5.76 6.36
N TYR A 304 1.55 -6.44 6.39
CA TYR A 304 1.45 -7.87 6.08
C TYR A 304 0.23 -8.16 5.21
N PRO A 305 0.26 -7.84 3.90
CA PRO A 305 -0.85 -8.14 3.00
C PRO A 305 -1.26 -9.60 3.12
N SER A 306 -2.57 -9.80 3.29
CA SER A 306 -3.12 -11.09 3.68
C SER A 306 -4.14 -11.58 2.67
N VAL A 307 -4.22 -12.88 2.42
CA VAL A 307 -5.30 -13.48 1.61
C VAL A 307 -5.92 -14.66 2.35
N ILE A 308 -7.25 -14.62 2.48
CA ILE A 308 -8.06 -15.74 2.92
C ILE A 308 -8.54 -16.50 1.67
N LEU A 309 -7.94 -17.66 1.42
CA LEU A 309 -8.30 -18.57 0.34
C LEU A 309 -9.50 -19.41 0.79
N LYS A 310 -10.70 -18.83 0.65
CA LYS A 310 -11.96 -19.35 1.18
C LYS A 310 -12.65 -20.33 0.23
N GLY A 311 -12.50 -20.15 -1.07
CA GLY A 311 -13.10 -21.02 -2.08
C GLY A 311 -12.13 -22.07 -2.62
N GLU A 312 -12.67 -23.20 -3.07
CA GLU A 312 -11.90 -24.24 -3.74
C GLU A 312 -11.19 -23.67 -4.98
N GLY A 313 -9.95 -24.10 -5.24
CA GLY A 313 -9.19 -23.65 -6.41
C GLY A 313 -8.73 -22.18 -6.36
N SER A 314 -8.99 -21.45 -5.27
CA SER A 314 -8.54 -20.06 -5.15
C SER A 314 -7.02 -19.93 -5.06
N HIS A 315 -6.51 -18.79 -5.55
CA HIS A 315 -5.09 -18.50 -5.66
C HIS A 315 -4.72 -17.17 -5.00
N ALA A 316 -3.54 -17.14 -4.37
CA ALA A 316 -2.93 -15.92 -3.88
C ALA A 316 -1.47 -15.77 -4.34
N GLU A 317 -1.11 -14.59 -4.81
CA GLU A 317 0.29 -14.22 -5.05
C GLU A 317 0.64 -12.96 -4.27
N VAL A 318 1.80 -12.95 -3.62
CA VAL A 318 2.34 -11.76 -2.95
C VAL A 318 3.78 -11.57 -3.39
N ILE A 319 4.07 -10.43 -3.99
CA ILE A 319 5.41 -9.98 -4.31
C ILE A 319 5.63 -8.73 -3.46
N SER A 320 6.51 -8.83 -2.46
CA SER A 320 6.84 -7.72 -1.59
C SER A 320 8.32 -7.37 -1.73
N VAL A 321 8.60 -6.10 -1.95
CA VAL A 321 9.96 -5.56 -1.91
C VAL A 321 10.07 -4.51 -0.82
N ALA A 322 11.24 -4.44 -0.18
CA ALA A 322 11.51 -3.46 0.85
C ALA A 322 12.94 -2.90 0.76
N TYR A 323 13.08 -1.60 0.99
CA TYR A 323 14.37 -0.95 1.21
C TYR A 323 14.38 -0.30 2.60
N SER A 324 15.43 -0.56 3.37
CA SER A 324 15.62 0.02 4.71
C SER A 324 16.97 0.75 4.78
N GLY A 325 16.91 2.08 4.92
CA GLY A 325 18.06 2.96 5.15
C GLY A 325 18.26 3.33 6.63
N ASP A 326 19.02 4.41 6.87
CA ASP A 326 19.37 4.89 8.21
C ASP A 326 18.14 5.15 9.09
N GLY A 327 18.16 4.62 10.32
CA GLY A 327 17.08 4.74 11.28
C GLY A 327 15.76 4.03 10.91
N GLN A 328 15.68 3.38 9.75
CA GLN A 328 14.46 2.74 9.26
C GLN A 328 14.35 1.27 9.67
N HIS A 329 13.12 0.83 9.93
CA HIS A 329 12.79 -0.58 10.08
C HIS A 329 11.59 -0.97 9.22
N GLN A 330 11.83 -1.82 8.21
CA GLN A 330 10.79 -2.43 7.39
C GLN A 330 10.42 -3.81 7.96
N ASP A 331 9.38 -3.92 8.79
CA ASP A 331 8.79 -5.21 9.20
C ASP A 331 7.63 -5.55 8.24
N ALA A 332 8.02 -6.09 7.08
CA ALA A 332 7.13 -6.42 5.98
C ALA A 332 6.97 -7.95 5.84
N GLY A 333 5.92 -8.39 5.15
CA GLY A 333 5.76 -9.80 4.81
C GLY A 333 4.37 -10.10 4.30
N ALA A 334 3.88 -11.31 4.52
CA ALA A 334 2.60 -11.76 3.96
C ALA A 334 1.91 -12.78 4.86
N LYS A 335 0.58 -12.85 4.78
CA LYS A 335 -0.19 -13.91 5.46
C LYS A 335 -1.17 -14.61 4.52
N ILE A 336 -1.09 -15.93 4.40
CA ILE A 336 -2.00 -16.70 3.55
C ILE A 336 -2.72 -17.77 4.37
N HIS A 337 -4.04 -17.80 4.26
CA HIS A 337 -4.89 -18.76 4.96
C HIS A 337 -5.59 -19.68 3.96
N HIS A 338 -5.11 -20.92 3.83
CA HIS A 338 -5.74 -21.97 3.02
C HIS A 338 -6.89 -22.61 3.79
N LEU A 339 -8.12 -22.16 3.51
CA LEU A 339 -9.33 -22.66 4.16
C LEU A 339 -10.11 -23.67 3.30
N ALA A 340 -9.80 -23.76 2.01
CA ALA A 340 -10.43 -24.68 1.05
C ALA A 340 -9.41 -25.54 0.29
N SER A 341 -9.90 -26.63 -0.29
CA SER A 341 -9.09 -27.58 -1.05
C SER A 341 -8.62 -27.00 -2.38
N ASN A 342 -7.57 -27.61 -2.95
CA ASN A 342 -6.98 -27.27 -4.24
C ASN A 342 -6.51 -25.80 -4.34
N THR A 343 -6.31 -25.14 -3.21
CA THR A 343 -5.85 -23.75 -3.15
C THR A 343 -4.35 -23.66 -3.33
N THR A 344 -3.90 -22.56 -3.95
CA THR A 344 -2.48 -22.37 -4.26
C THR A 344 -2.00 -20.99 -3.83
N SER A 345 -0.73 -20.89 -3.41
CA SER A 345 -0.15 -19.59 -3.08
C SER A 345 1.34 -19.48 -3.40
N LYS A 346 1.77 -18.26 -3.72
CA LYS A 346 3.18 -17.90 -3.90
C LYS A 346 3.49 -16.61 -3.17
N ILE A 347 4.54 -16.62 -2.35
CA ILE A 347 5.07 -15.44 -1.69
C ILE A 347 6.51 -15.26 -2.15
N LEU A 348 6.81 -14.11 -2.76
CA LEU A 348 8.17 -13.66 -3.04
C LEU A 348 8.43 -12.39 -2.23
N SER A 349 9.34 -12.47 -1.28
CA SER A 349 9.78 -11.31 -0.49
C SER A 349 11.23 -11.01 -0.82
N LYS A 350 11.53 -9.75 -1.14
CA LYS A 350 12.89 -9.26 -1.34
C LYS A 350 13.17 -8.04 -0.47
N SER A 351 14.28 -8.00 0.23
CA SER A 351 14.64 -6.84 1.06
C SER A 351 16.07 -6.40 0.84
N ILE A 352 16.31 -5.08 0.86
CA ILE A 352 17.63 -4.48 0.84
C ILE A 352 17.82 -3.65 2.11
N SER A 353 18.96 -3.82 2.77
CA SER A 353 19.30 -3.06 3.97
C SER A 353 20.64 -2.35 3.82
N LYS A 354 20.64 -1.06 4.19
CA LYS A 354 21.77 -0.14 4.06
C LYS A 354 21.83 0.87 5.22
N ASN A 355 23.01 1.39 5.52
CA ASN A 355 23.33 2.44 6.50
C ASN A 355 22.73 2.14 7.89
N GLY A 356 22.89 0.91 8.38
CA GLY A 356 22.32 0.47 9.66
C GLY A 356 20.81 0.18 9.63
N GLY A 357 20.18 0.28 8.46
CA GLY A 357 18.77 -0.02 8.25
C GLY A 357 18.44 -1.49 8.55
N ARG A 358 17.19 -1.70 8.98
CA ARG A 358 16.70 -3.04 9.34
C ARG A 358 15.57 -3.50 8.43
N GLY A 359 15.83 -4.55 7.67
CA GLY A 359 14.81 -5.32 6.95
C GLY A 359 14.32 -6.49 7.80
N THR A 360 13.02 -6.71 7.86
CA THR A 360 12.43 -7.91 8.45
C THR A 360 11.41 -8.49 7.48
N TYR A 361 11.56 -9.77 7.14
CA TYR A 361 10.47 -10.56 6.59
C TYR A 361 9.71 -11.26 7.72
N ARG A 362 8.39 -11.11 7.76
CA ARG A 362 7.50 -11.83 8.68
C ARG A 362 6.34 -12.47 7.92
N GLY A 363 6.39 -13.79 7.82
CA GLY A 363 5.41 -14.57 7.08
C GLY A 363 4.54 -15.44 7.97
N LEU A 364 3.27 -15.61 7.60
CA LEU A 364 2.40 -16.65 8.16
C LEU A 364 1.66 -17.37 7.03
N VAL A 365 1.85 -18.68 6.91
CA VAL A 365 1.02 -19.50 6.03
C VAL A 365 0.33 -20.57 6.87
N THR A 366 -1.00 -20.64 6.77
CA THR A 366 -1.80 -21.62 7.50
C THR A 366 -2.57 -22.51 6.51
N VAL A 367 -2.59 -23.81 6.76
CA VAL A 367 -3.41 -24.78 6.02
C VAL A 367 -4.37 -25.45 6.98
N SER A 368 -5.67 -25.23 6.76
CA SER A 368 -6.70 -25.78 7.63
C SER A 368 -6.79 -27.31 7.51
N PRO A 369 -7.28 -28.02 8.55
CA PRO A 369 -7.37 -29.49 8.51
C PRO A 369 -8.22 -30.05 7.37
N LYS A 370 -9.18 -29.28 6.85
CA LYS A 370 -10.10 -29.70 5.78
C LYS A 370 -9.65 -29.25 4.37
N ALA A 371 -8.56 -28.50 4.27
CA ALA A 371 -8.06 -27.99 2.99
C ALA A 371 -7.12 -29.04 2.37
N GLU A 372 -7.65 -29.84 1.44
CA GLU A 372 -6.89 -30.90 0.78
C GLU A 372 -6.13 -30.38 -0.45
N ASN A 373 -5.00 -31.00 -0.77
CA ASN A 373 -4.19 -30.75 -1.97
C ASN A 373 -3.73 -29.29 -2.14
N CYS A 374 -3.55 -28.56 -1.04
CA CYS A 374 -2.98 -27.21 -1.07
C CYS A 374 -1.53 -27.22 -1.54
N LYS A 375 -1.12 -26.20 -2.28
CA LYS A 375 0.28 -25.99 -2.68
C LYS A 375 0.71 -24.58 -2.32
N LEU A 376 1.84 -24.46 -1.64
CA LEU A 376 2.39 -23.16 -1.26
C LEU A 376 3.90 -23.11 -1.44
N ASN A 377 4.39 -21.98 -1.92
CA ASN A 377 5.80 -21.69 -2.11
C ASN A 377 6.12 -20.30 -1.54
N VAL A 378 7.15 -20.21 -0.70
CA VAL A 378 7.57 -18.96 -0.04
C VAL A 378 9.06 -18.77 -0.25
N VAL A 379 9.45 -17.71 -0.96
CA VAL A 379 10.84 -17.33 -1.23
C VAL A 379 11.14 -15.99 -0.56
N CYS A 380 12.19 -15.95 0.24
CA CYS A 380 12.63 -14.75 0.95
C CYS A 380 14.09 -14.47 0.66
N ASP A 381 14.38 -13.44 -0.12
CA ASP A 381 15.76 -13.02 -0.40
C ASP A 381 16.08 -11.71 0.29
N ALA A 382 17.23 -11.62 0.90
CA ALA A 382 17.74 -10.37 1.46
C ALA A 382 19.12 -10.04 0.90
N LEU A 383 19.34 -8.75 0.65
CA LEU A 383 20.63 -8.19 0.24
C LEU A 383 21.07 -7.14 1.27
N ILE A 384 22.23 -7.36 1.90
CA ILE A 384 22.81 -6.43 2.86
C ILE A 384 23.98 -5.70 2.20
N LEU A 385 23.97 -4.37 2.25
CA LEU A 385 24.92 -3.52 1.53
C LEU A 385 26.12 -3.04 2.38
N ASP A 386 26.08 -3.22 3.71
CA ASP A 386 27.15 -2.83 4.63
C ASP A 386 27.23 -3.76 5.86
N GLU A 387 28.11 -3.44 6.81
CA GLU A 387 28.33 -4.26 8.01
C GLU A 387 27.37 -3.95 9.17
N GLU A 388 26.75 -2.77 9.18
CA GLU A 388 25.90 -2.29 10.29
C GLU A 388 24.43 -2.70 10.10
N SER A 389 24.02 -2.86 8.85
CA SER A 389 22.68 -3.22 8.44
C SER A 389 22.29 -4.64 8.84
N ARG A 390 20.99 -4.84 9.01
CA ARG A 390 20.45 -6.10 9.52
C ARG A 390 19.26 -6.57 8.69
N SER A 391 19.23 -7.87 8.40
CA SER A 391 18.04 -8.54 7.87
C SER A 391 17.61 -9.67 8.81
N ASP A 392 16.33 -9.72 9.17
CA ASP A 392 15.72 -10.79 9.96
C ASP A 392 14.60 -11.50 9.17
N THR A 393 14.55 -12.83 9.22
CA THR A 393 13.51 -13.62 8.55
C THR A 393 12.76 -14.45 9.59
N TYR A 394 11.46 -14.18 9.77
CA TYR A 394 10.57 -14.87 10.71
C TYR A 394 9.41 -15.59 9.95
N PRO A 395 9.69 -16.74 9.30
CA PRO A 395 8.65 -17.51 8.63
C PRO A 395 7.87 -18.36 9.64
N THR A 396 6.55 -18.36 9.54
CA THR A 396 5.67 -19.24 10.32
C THR A 396 4.78 -20.05 9.39
N MET A 397 4.80 -21.37 9.54
CA MET A 397 3.95 -22.28 8.77
C MET A 397 3.16 -23.20 9.71
N GLU A 398 1.84 -23.13 9.64
CA GLU A 398 0.92 -23.96 10.42
C GLU A 398 0.14 -24.87 9.47
N VAL A 399 0.67 -26.07 9.20
CA VAL A 399 0.12 -26.98 8.19
C VAL A 399 -0.62 -28.13 8.88
N ALA A 400 -1.94 -28.03 8.94
CA ALA A 400 -2.78 -29.00 9.65
C ALA A 400 -3.40 -30.08 8.74
N ASN A 401 -3.04 -30.14 7.45
CA ASN A 401 -3.49 -31.15 6.50
C ASN A 401 -2.29 -31.86 5.83
N PRO A 402 -2.22 -33.21 5.84
CA PRO A 402 -1.06 -33.96 5.34
C PRO A 402 -0.94 -34.02 3.81
N THR A 403 -1.97 -33.60 3.08
CA THR A 403 -1.95 -33.58 1.60
C THR A 403 -1.33 -32.30 1.04
N ALA A 404 -1.05 -31.31 1.90
CA ALA A 404 -0.46 -30.04 1.49
C ALA A 404 1.01 -30.20 1.08
N ARG A 405 1.41 -29.48 0.03
CA ARG A 405 2.81 -29.36 -0.39
C ARG A 405 3.31 -27.97 -0.05
N CYS A 406 4.37 -27.92 0.74
CA CYS A 406 4.89 -26.69 1.31
C CYS A 406 6.37 -26.57 1.02
N GLU A 407 6.77 -25.46 0.41
CA GLU A 407 8.16 -25.11 0.13
C GLU A 407 8.44 -23.74 0.72
N HIS A 408 9.55 -23.63 1.46
CA HIS A 408 10.04 -22.35 1.96
C HIS A 408 11.56 -22.27 1.77
N GLU A 409 11.99 -21.20 1.12
CA GLU A 409 13.40 -20.88 0.86
C GLU A 409 13.69 -19.49 1.38
N ALA A 410 14.83 -19.34 2.05
CA ALA A 410 15.31 -18.05 2.52
C ALA A 410 16.81 -17.91 2.26
N SER A 411 17.22 -16.81 1.64
CA SER A 411 18.61 -16.49 1.35
C SER A 411 18.96 -15.09 1.87
N VAL A 412 20.15 -14.94 2.44
CA VAL A 412 20.70 -13.64 2.81
C VAL A 412 22.05 -13.54 2.13
N SER A 413 22.20 -12.53 1.29
CA SER A 413 23.39 -12.28 0.50
C SER A 413 23.99 -10.93 0.89
N LYS A 414 25.31 -10.84 0.82
CA LYS A 414 26.02 -9.56 0.77
C LYS A 414 26.36 -9.25 -0.69
N VAL A 415 26.56 -7.97 -1.00
CA VAL A 415 27.12 -7.62 -2.31
C VAL A 415 28.50 -8.26 -2.42
N SER A 416 28.75 -8.94 -3.54
CA SER A 416 30.02 -9.62 -3.78
C SER A 416 31.06 -8.60 -4.25
N ASP A 417 32.20 -8.54 -3.54
CA ASP A 417 33.36 -7.72 -3.93
C ASP A 417 33.82 -8.07 -5.36
N ASP A 418 33.73 -9.34 -5.76
CA ASP A 418 34.07 -9.79 -7.12
C ASP A 418 33.09 -9.23 -8.16
N GLN A 419 31.78 -9.15 -7.84
CA GLN A 419 30.78 -8.56 -8.73
C GLN A 419 30.99 -7.05 -8.87
N LEU A 420 31.23 -6.34 -7.76
CA LEU A 420 31.55 -4.92 -7.76
C LEU A 420 32.82 -4.65 -8.56
N PHE A 421 33.91 -5.34 -8.24
CA PHE A 421 35.18 -5.21 -8.93
C PHE A 421 35.05 -5.51 -10.43
N TYR A 422 34.28 -6.54 -10.80
CA TYR A 422 34.02 -6.86 -12.20
C TYR A 422 33.32 -5.70 -12.92
N LEU A 423 32.23 -5.17 -12.38
CA LEU A 423 31.50 -4.05 -12.99
C LEU A 423 32.36 -2.79 -13.06
N MET A 424 33.12 -2.49 -12.00
CA MET A 424 34.04 -1.36 -11.97
C MET A 424 35.18 -1.51 -13.00
N SER A 425 35.69 -2.72 -13.19
CA SER A 425 36.69 -3.01 -14.24
C SER A 425 36.16 -2.79 -15.65
N ARG A 426 34.83 -2.73 -15.84
CA ARG A 426 34.17 -2.39 -17.11
C ARG A 426 33.89 -0.91 -17.29
N GLY A 427 34.39 -0.06 -16.39
CA GLY A 427 34.31 1.39 -16.49
C GLY A 427 33.12 2.01 -15.74
N HIS A 428 32.37 1.22 -14.98
CA HIS A 428 31.36 1.74 -14.07
C HIS A 428 32.03 2.30 -12.80
N SER A 429 31.49 3.38 -12.27
CA SER A 429 31.76 3.77 -10.89
C SER A 429 31.22 2.71 -9.92
N GLU A 430 31.73 2.70 -8.69
CA GLU A 430 31.22 1.82 -7.63
C GLU A 430 29.72 2.03 -7.39
N MET A 431 29.26 3.28 -7.45
CA MET A 431 27.85 3.64 -7.30
C MET A 431 26.99 3.07 -8.44
N GLU A 432 27.42 3.21 -9.69
CA GLU A 432 26.73 2.62 -10.85
C GLU A 432 26.70 1.09 -10.77
N ALA A 433 27.80 0.47 -10.35
CA ALA A 433 27.89 -0.98 -10.18
C ALA A 433 26.91 -1.48 -9.11
N LEU A 434 26.87 -0.82 -7.95
CA LEU A 434 25.93 -1.12 -6.87
C LEU A 434 24.49 -0.98 -7.35
N ALA A 435 24.16 0.11 -8.05
CA ALA A 435 22.83 0.36 -8.60
C ALA A 435 22.40 -0.75 -9.59
N MET A 436 23.30 -1.22 -10.45
CA MET A 436 23.01 -2.34 -11.35
C MET A 436 22.70 -3.65 -10.61
N ILE A 437 23.44 -3.96 -9.54
CA ILE A 437 23.21 -5.16 -8.71
C ILE A 437 21.85 -5.07 -8.01
N VAL A 438 21.55 -3.92 -7.40
CA VAL A 438 20.27 -3.65 -6.73
C VAL A 438 19.09 -3.73 -7.70
N ASN A 439 19.19 -3.11 -8.87
CA ASN A 439 18.13 -3.17 -9.89
C ASN A 439 17.91 -4.59 -10.40
N GLY A 440 18.99 -5.35 -10.60
CA GLY A 440 18.89 -6.78 -10.94
C GLY A 440 18.22 -7.61 -9.84
N PHE A 441 18.44 -7.27 -8.58
CA PHE A 441 17.80 -7.93 -7.44
C PHE A 441 16.29 -7.64 -7.38
N PHE A 442 15.85 -6.41 -7.71
CA PHE A 442 14.45 -6.01 -7.76
C PHE A 442 13.71 -6.30 -9.08
N GLU A 443 14.38 -6.82 -10.11
CA GLU A 443 13.78 -7.14 -11.43
C GLU A 443 12.44 -7.89 -11.34
N PRO A 444 12.28 -8.91 -10.47
CA PRO A 444 11.02 -9.64 -10.40
C PRO A 444 9.82 -8.81 -9.92
N PHE A 445 10.07 -7.67 -9.28
CA PHE A 445 9.05 -6.72 -8.85
C PHE A 445 8.84 -5.61 -9.87
N THR A 446 9.92 -5.02 -10.42
CA THR A 446 9.79 -3.95 -11.42
C THR A 446 9.05 -4.42 -12.67
N ARG A 447 9.22 -5.68 -13.07
CA ARG A 447 8.48 -6.28 -14.20
C ARG A 447 6.97 -6.38 -13.95
N GLU A 448 6.55 -6.37 -12.70
CA GLU A 448 5.15 -6.51 -12.28
C GLU A 448 4.45 -5.15 -12.11
N LEU A 449 5.18 -4.05 -12.27
CA LEU A 449 4.63 -2.70 -12.23
C LEU A 449 4.31 -2.20 -13.65
N PRO A 450 3.31 -1.31 -13.81
CA PRO A 450 3.18 -0.53 -15.04
C PRO A 450 4.49 0.22 -15.33
N MET A 451 4.78 0.45 -16.62
CA MET A 451 6.08 0.97 -17.08
C MET A 451 6.49 2.27 -16.36
N GLU A 452 5.55 3.19 -16.15
CA GLU A 452 5.80 4.49 -15.50
C GLU A 452 6.31 4.32 -14.07
N TYR A 453 5.66 3.45 -13.29
CA TYR A 453 6.07 3.12 -11.93
C TYR A 453 7.39 2.35 -11.86
N ALA A 454 7.67 1.50 -12.85
CA ALA A 454 8.96 0.83 -12.94
C ALA A 454 10.09 1.84 -13.15
N VAL A 455 9.87 2.88 -13.96
CA VAL A 455 10.83 3.98 -14.16
C VAL A 455 10.99 4.81 -12.88
N GLU A 456 9.89 5.22 -12.25
CA GLU A 456 9.90 5.97 -11.00
C GLU A 456 10.66 5.21 -9.90
N LEU A 457 10.37 3.92 -9.71
CA LEU A 457 11.05 3.09 -8.72
C LEU A 457 12.56 3.06 -8.95
N ASN A 458 13.01 2.91 -10.20
CA ASN A 458 14.43 2.89 -10.52
C ASN A 458 15.11 4.23 -10.18
N GLN A 459 14.43 5.36 -10.41
CA GLN A 459 14.94 6.68 -10.02
C GLN A 459 14.97 6.84 -8.49
N LEU A 460 13.91 6.45 -7.79
CA LEU A 460 13.86 6.48 -6.32
C LEU A 460 14.97 5.64 -5.69
N MET A 461 15.22 4.45 -6.22
CA MET A 461 16.31 3.60 -5.76
C MET A 461 17.68 4.23 -6.02
N ALA A 462 17.89 4.89 -7.17
CA ALA A 462 19.13 5.61 -7.42
C ALA A 462 19.35 6.75 -6.41
N LEU A 463 18.31 7.51 -6.08
CA LEU A 463 18.38 8.62 -5.10
C LEU A 463 18.71 8.12 -3.69
N GLU A 464 18.07 7.04 -3.24
CA GLU A 464 18.38 6.38 -1.96
C GLU A 464 19.83 5.84 -1.91
N MET A 465 20.47 5.70 -3.07
CA MET A 465 21.86 5.25 -3.19
C MET A 465 22.88 6.40 -3.30
N GLU A 466 22.49 7.59 -3.80
CA GLU A 466 23.38 8.75 -4.03
C GLU A 466 23.89 9.40 -2.73
N GLY A 467 23.16 9.32 -1.61
CA GLY A 467 23.53 9.96 -0.34
C GLY A 467 24.60 9.23 0.50
N SER A 468 25.27 8.21 -0.04
CA SER A 468 25.91 7.15 0.76
C SER A 468 27.44 7.06 0.68
N ILE A 469 28.12 8.13 0.25
CA ILE A 469 29.59 8.17 0.27
C ILE A 469 30.03 9.21 1.30
N GLY A 470 30.33 8.71 2.49
CA GLY A 470 30.91 9.44 3.62
C GLY A 470 31.35 8.47 4.70
#